data_AF-A0A0G0VWD3-F1
#
_entry.id   AF-A0A0G0VWD3-F1
#
_cell.length_a   1.000
_cell.length_b   1.000
_cell.length_c   1.000
_cell.angle_alpha   90.00
_cell.angle_beta   90.00
_cell.angle_gamma   90.00
#
_symmetry.space_group_name_H-M   'P 1'
#
loop_
_entity.id
_entity.type
_entity.pdbx_description
1 polymer ?
#
loop_
_entity_poly.entity_id
_entity_poly.type
_entity_poly.pdbx_seq_one_letter_code
_entity_poly.pdbx_strand_id
1 'polypeptide(L)'
;MRYSNLFGKTKKEAPKDEVSINAKLLIRAGFIEKLAAGVYNFLPLGWRVHEKIGQIIREEMNVIGGQELNLAALHPKSVWEKSGRWDKFGALYKLKNQSGEDLALGATHEEVLTPIISHYISSYKDLPLYLYQIQVKFRDEPRAKSGILRCREFVMKDLYSFHATEEDRASYYERVRKTYEKIFKRFGLQAIYTKASGGSFSEFSHEFQVITDAGEDEIIYCPEGDFSENVDITKVKEGKECDMGHGPLKRAKVIEVGNIFPLGTRFSEAFGAYFTDEKGDKKPIVMGSYGIGLGRNMGTIVEVHHDDKGIIWPESVAPYEVHLVGLSEKADEVYKQLKDTGIDVLYDDRDVSAGEKFATADLIGIPYRLVVSQKTGNKIEVKKRDSEKTEDLEFDSLLGLLKEERED
;
A
#
# COMPACT_ATOMS: atom_id res chain seq x y z
N MET A 1 -21.70 -11.29 2.71
CA MET A 1 -21.01 -12.58 2.96
C MET A 1 -21.47 -13.11 4.32
N ARG A 2 -21.82 -14.38 4.45
CA ARG A 2 -22.10 -15.00 5.77
C ARG A 2 -20.79 -15.42 6.42
N TYR A 3 -20.62 -15.13 7.70
CA TYR A 3 -19.41 -15.43 8.44
C TYR A 3 -19.23 -16.94 8.54
N SER A 4 -20.29 -17.73 8.73
CA SER A 4 -20.25 -19.20 8.72
C SER A 4 -19.51 -19.76 7.50
N ASN A 5 -19.69 -19.15 6.33
CA ASN A 5 -19.09 -19.56 5.06
C ASN A 5 -17.71 -18.92 4.76
N LEU A 6 -17.26 -17.95 5.57
CA LEU A 6 -15.98 -17.28 5.36
C LEU A 6 -14.79 -18.24 5.61
N PHE A 7 -13.88 -18.39 4.66
CA PHE A 7 -12.59 -19.03 4.90
C PHE A 7 -11.62 -18.03 5.56
N GLY A 8 -10.84 -18.50 6.54
CA GLY A 8 -10.04 -17.63 7.42
C GLY A 8 -10.86 -17.12 8.60
N LYS A 9 -10.97 -17.93 9.66
CA LYS A 9 -11.65 -17.55 10.91
C LYS A 9 -10.68 -16.86 11.88
N THR A 10 -11.23 -16.11 12.81
CA THR A 10 -10.45 -15.54 13.91
C THR A 10 -9.87 -16.63 14.80
N LYS A 11 -8.71 -16.36 15.39
CA LYS A 11 -8.04 -17.21 16.37
C LYS A 11 -8.06 -16.54 17.74
N LYS A 12 -8.13 -17.34 18.81
CA LYS A 12 -8.08 -16.83 20.19
C LYS A 12 -6.71 -16.24 20.52
N GLU A 13 -5.65 -16.98 20.17
CA GLU A 13 -4.27 -16.59 20.46
C GLU A 13 -3.60 -15.97 19.23
N ALA A 14 -2.74 -14.98 19.48
CA ALA A 14 -1.86 -14.42 18.47
C ALA A 14 -0.72 -15.42 18.12
N PRO A 15 -0.14 -15.35 16.91
CA PRO A 15 1.05 -16.11 16.57
C PRO A 15 2.21 -15.82 17.54
N LYS A 16 2.91 -16.86 17.98
CA LYS A 16 4.02 -16.75 18.96
C LYS A 16 5.34 -16.31 18.31
N ASP A 17 5.47 -16.52 17.01
CA ASP A 17 6.68 -16.26 16.23
C ASP A 17 6.69 -14.87 15.56
N GLU A 18 5.65 -14.07 15.77
CA GLU A 18 5.53 -12.71 15.25
C GLU A 18 5.56 -11.68 16.38
N VAL A 19 6.24 -10.56 16.13
CA VAL A 19 6.45 -9.51 17.13
C VAL A 19 5.64 -8.25 16.80
N SER A 20 5.55 -7.89 15.53
CA SER A 20 4.86 -6.68 15.06
C SER A 20 3.34 -6.79 15.19
N ILE A 21 2.69 -5.65 15.44
CA ILE A 21 1.25 -5.57 15.69
C ILE A 21 0.49 -5.95 14.43
N ASN A 22 0.93 -5.49 13.25
CA ASN A 22 0.32 -5.83 11.98
C ASN A 22 0.21 -7.34 11.78
N ALA A 23 1.31 -8.08 11.93
CA ALA A 23 1.31 -9.53 11.75
C ALA A 23 0.44 -10.24 12.80
N LYS A 24 0.56 -9.85 14.07
CA LYS A 24 -0.22 -10.45 15.15
C LYS A 24 -1.71 -10.29 14.91
N LEU A 25 -2.17 -9.08 14.61
CA LEU A 25 -3.58 -8.79 14.40
C LEU A 25 -4.08 -9.40 13.09
N LEU A 26 -3.35 -9.26 11.98
CA LEU A 26 -3.78 -9.78 10.68
C LEU A 26 -3.85 -11.32 10.65
N ILE A 27 -2.91 -12.02 11.28
CA ILE A 27 -2.95 -13.48 11.39
C ILE A 27 -4.08 -13.92 12.33
N ARG A 28 -4.21 -13.26 13.49
CA ARG A 28 -5.25 -13.59 14.47
C ARG A 28 -6.66 -13.28 13.95
N ALA A 29 -6.82 -12.26 13.13
CA ALA A 29 -8.07 -11.87 12.49
C ALA A 29 -8.41 -12.68 11.22
N GLY A 30 -7.49 -13.54 10.74
CA GLY A 30 -7.70 -14.37 9.56
C GLY A 30 -7.56 -13.63 8.22
N PHE A 31 -6.76 -12.57 8.17
CA PHE A 31 -6.47 -11.81 6.95
C PHE A 31 -5.26 -12.36 6.20
N ILE A 32 -4.25 -12.83 6.91
CA ILE A 32 -3.03 -13.40 6.33
C ILE A 32 -2.63 -14.68 7.04
N GLU A 33 -1.82 -15.49 6.37
CA GLU A 33 -1.18 -16.68 6.90
C GLU A 33 0.29 -16.69 6.48
N LYS A 34 1.19 -17.12 7.38
CA LYS A 34 2.63 -17.05 7.14
C LYS A 34 3.12 -18.36 6.55
N LEU A 35 3.51 -18.32 5.27
CA LEU A 35 4.06 -19.48 4.56
C LEU A 35 5.53 -19.71 4.90
N ALA A 36 6.32 -18.63 4.93
CA ALA A 36 7.74 -18.65 5.30
C ALA A 36 8.16 -17.28 5.86
N ALA A 37 9.41 -17.14 6.29
CA ALA A 37 9.94 -15.85 6.72
C ALA A 37 9.84 -14.82 5.57
N GLY A 38 9.03 -13.78 5.75
CA GLY A 38 8.79 -12.76 4.72
C GLY A 38 7.91 -13.19 3.55
N VAL A 39 7.20 -14.31 3.65
CA VAL A 39 6.29 -14.80 2.60
C VAL A 39 4.94 -15.12 3.24
N TYR A 40 3.90 -14.43 2.79
CA TYR A 40 2.56 -14.50 3.39
C TYR A 40 1.51 -14.79 2.33
N ASN A 41 0.58 -15.67 2.69
CA ASN A 41 -0.66 -15.88 1.97
C ASN A 41 -1.68 -14.85 2.41
N PHE A 42 -2.37 -14.21 1.47
CA PHE A 42 -3.51 -13.34 1.75
C PHE A 42 -4.80 -14.18 1.71
N LEU A 43 -5.48 -14.26 2.85
CA LEU A 43 -6.76 -14.95 2.99
C LEU A 43 -7.90 -14.04 2.50
N PRO A 44 -9.15 -14.52 2.36
CA PRO A 44 -10.23 -13.75 1.73
C PRO A 44 -10.43 -12.33 2.26
N LEU A 45 -10.35 -12.10 3.58
CA LEU A 45 -10.45 -10.75 4.14
C LEU A 45 -9.23 -9.88 3.76
N GLY A 46 -8.02 -10.43 3.87
CA GLY A 46 -6.80 -9.72 3.50
C GLY A 46 -6.73 -9.39 2.01
N TRP A 47 -7.16 -10.33 1.16
CA TRP A 47 -7.20 -10.11 -0.28
C TRP A 47 -8.21 -9.01 -0.66
N ARG A 48 -9.36 -8.93 0.02
CA ARG A 48 -10.31 -7.83 -0.21
C ARG A 48 -9.71 -6.46 0.11
N VAL A 49 -9.02 -6.32 1.24
CA VAL A 49 -8.32 -5.07 1.59
C VAL A 49 -7.22 -4.77 0.58
N HIS A 50 -6.43 -5.77 0.21
CA HIS A 50 -5.36 -5.65 -0.76
C HIS A 50 -5.88 -5.15 -2.12
N GLU A 51 -7.00 -5.69 -2.60
CA GLU A 51 -7.64 -5.25 -3.85
C GLU A 51 -8.19 -3.83 -3.75
N LYS A 52 -8.79 -3.43 -2.62
CA LYS A 52 -9.26 -2.04 -2.40
C LYS A 52 -8.09 -1.05 -2.44
N ILE A 53 -6.98 -1.38 -1.79
CA ILE A 53 -5.73 -0.59 -1.84
C ILE A 53 -5.25 -0.47 -3.29
N GLY A 54 -5.17 -1.60 -4.01
CA GLY A 54 -4.77 -1.61 -5.42
C GLY A 54 -5.69 -0.78 -6.31
N GLN A 55 -7.00 -0.81 -6.06
CA GLN A 55 -8.00 -0.06 -6.81
C GLN A 55 -7.89 1.45 -6.60
N ILE A 56 -7.69 1.91 -5.36
CA ILE A 56 -7.42 3.33 -5.07
C ILE A 56 -6.17 3.79 -5.81
N ILE A 57 -5.09 3.00 -5.79
CA ILE A 57 -3.86 3.35 -6.51
C ILE A 57 -4.13 3.45 -8.01
N ARG A 58 -4.82 2.47 -8.60
CA ARG A 58 -5.17 2.43 -10.03
C ARG A 58 -5.96 3.67 -10.46
N GLU A 59 -6.99 4.04 -9.71
CA GLU A 59 -7.78 5.24 -9.97
C GLU A 59 -6.91 6.49 -10.05
N GLU A 60 -6.05 6.71 -9.06
CA GLU A 60 -5.22 7.90 -8.97
C GLU A 60 -4.08 7.91 -10.00
N MET A 61 -3.52 6.75 -10.34
CA MET A 61 -2.53 6.62 -11.42
C MET A 61 -3.14 6.90 -12.80
N ASN A 62 -4.37 6.43 -13.05
CA ASN A 62 -5.06 6.67 -14.31
C ASN A 62 -5.40 8.16 -14.49
N VAL A 63 -5.77 8.87 -13.42
CA VAL A 63 -6.04 10.32 -13.44
C VAL A 63 -4.81 11.12 -13.91
N ILE A 64 -3.59 10.68 -13.58
CA ILE A 64 -2.35 11.34 -14.02
C ILE A 64 -1.81 10.83 -15.37
N GLY A 65 -2.63 10.09 -16.12
CA GLY A 65 -2.28 9.58 -17.45
C GLY A 65 -1.45 8.30 -17.43
N GLY A 66 -1.32 7.63 -16.28
CA GLY A 66 -0.67 6.33 -16.18
C GLY A 66 -1.45 5.27 -16.95
N GLN A 67 -0.75 4.46 -17.74
CA GLN A 67 -1.32 3.31 -18.44
C GLN A 67 -0.86 2.02 -17.76
N GLU A 68 -1.82 1.20 -17.34
CA GLU A 68 -1.52 -0.06 -16.65
C GLU A 68 -1.10 -1.15 -17.66
N LEU A 69 -0.04 -1.88 -17.33
CA LEU A 69 0.46 -3.04 -18.05
C LEU A 69 0.90 -4.12 -17.05
N ASN A 70 1.35 -5.28 -17.54
CA ASN A 70 1.87 -6.35 -16.69
C ASN A 70 3.16 -6.93 -17.30
N LEU A 71 4.28 -6.78 -16.60
CA LEU A 71 5.59 -7.25 -17.04
C LEU A 71 5.92 -8.62 -16.42
N ALA A 72 6.79 -9.37 -17.09
CA ALA A 72 7.25 -10.66 -16.60
C ALA A 72 8.02 -10.50 -15.28
N ALA A 73 7.79 -11.42 -14.32
CA ALA A 73 8.53 -11.46 -13.06
C ALA A 73 9.88 -12.20 -13.18
N LEU A 74 10.05 -13.02 -14.22
CA LEU A 74 11.22 -13.85 -14.44
C LEU A 74 12.13 -13.18 -15.47
N HIS A 75 13.25 -12.64 -15.02
CA HIS A 75 14.15 -11.83 -15.84
C HIS A 75 15.37 -12.66 -16.27
N PRO A 76 15.81 -12.57 -17.54
CA PRO A 76 17.10 -13.12 -17.91
C PRO A 76 18.23 -12.30 -17.26
N LYS A 77 19.36 -12.95 -16.94
CA LYS A 77 20.55 -12.25 -16.41
C LYS A 77 21.01 -11.08 -17.28
N SER A 78 20.89 -11.22 -18.61
CA SER A 78 21.39 -10.25 -19.58
C SER A 78 20.85 -8.83 -19.41
N VAL A 79 19.58 -8.66 -19.00
CA VAL A 79 19.01 -7.31 -18.80
C VAL A 79 19.61 -6.62 -17.57
N TRP A 80 19.89 -7.37 -16.50
CA TRP A 80 20.52 -6.87 -15.28
C TRP A 80 22.02 -6.63 -15.44
N GLU A 81 22.69 -7.42 -16.27
CA GLU A 81 24.09 -7.17 -16.64
C GLU A 81 24.21 -5.88 -17.46
N LYS A 82 23.29 -5.63 -18.39
CA LYS A 82 23.28 -4.42 -19.21
C LYS A 82 23.11 -3.14 -18.40
N SER A 83 22.31 -3.17 -17.32
CA SER A 83 22.21 -2.04 -16.37
C SER A 83 23.34 -1.99 -15.34
N GLY A 84 24.22 -3.01 -15.31
CA GLY A 84 25.27 -3.18 -14.32
C GLY A 84 24.77 -3.48 -12.91
N ARG A 85 23.48 -3.86 -12.75
CA ARG A 85 22.84 -4.10 -11.44
C ARG A 85 22.84 -5.57 -11.03
N TRP A 86 23.19 -6.51 -11.89
CA TRP A 86 23.23 -7.95 -11.55
C TRP A 86 24.00 -8.25 -10.26
N ASP A 87 25.20 -7.71 -10.08
CA ASP A 87 26.02 -7.94 -8.88
C ASP A 87 25.91 -6.83 -7.83
N LYS A 88 25.36 -5.67 -8.20
CA LYS A 88 25.25 -4.50 -7.31
C LYS A 88 23.91 -4.43 -6.57
N PHE A 89 22.87 -5.09 -7.08
CA PHE A 89 21.57 -5.15 -6.41
C PHE A 89 21.57 -6.26 -5.35
N GLY A 90 21.87 -5.89 -4.10
CA GLY A 90 22.16 -6.84 -3.02
C GLY A 90 21.02 -7.80 -2.64
N ALA A 91 19.76 -7.46 -2.94
CA ALA A 91 18.59 -8.27 -2.62
C ALA A 91 18.02 -9.03 -3.85
N LEU A 92 18.81 -9.24 -4.91
CA LEU A 92 18.33 -9.89 -6.13
C LEU A 92 18.31 -11.41 -5.95
N TYR A 93 17.13 -12.04 -6.07
CA TYR A 93 17.05 -13.49 -6.21
C TYR A 93 17.67 -13.92 -7.53
N LYS A 94 18.73 -14.72 -7.48
CA LYS A 94 19.40 -15.33 -8.63
C LYS A 94 19.10 -16.83 -8.66
N LEU A 95 18.74 -17.34 -9.83
CA LEU A 95 18.35 -18.73 -10.05
C LEU A 95 18.99 -19.27 -11.32
N LYS A 96 19.05 -20.60 -11.41
CA LYS A 96 19.42 -21.31 -12.64
C LYS A 96 18.25 -22.19 -13.08
N ASN A 97 17.89 -22.15 -14.36
CA ASN A 97 16.92 -23.09 -14.90
C ASN A 97 17.55 -24.48 -15.17
N GLN A 98 16.73 -25.42 -15.66
CA GLN A 98 17.18 -26.79 -15.94
C GLN A 98 18.29 -26.86 -17.01
N SER A 99 18.35 -25.88 -17.92
CA SER A 99 19.39 -25.76 -18.94
C SER A 99 20.66 -25.05 -18.44
N GLY A 100 20.68 -24.60 -17.18
CA GLY A 100 21.81 -23.89 -16.57
C GLY A 100 21.85 -22.39 -16.80
N GLU A 101 20.82 -21.82 -17.47
CA GLU A 101 20.72 -20.38 -17.74
C GLU A 101 20.47 -19.60 -16.46
N ASP A 102 21.20 -18.51 -16.29
CA ASP A 102 21.03 -17.61 -15.15
C ASP A 102 19.83 -16.68 -15.35
N LEU A 103 18.98 -16.67 -14.33
CA LEU A 103 17.74 -15.92 -14.26
C LEU A 103 17.69 -15.15 -12.94
N ALA A 104 16.79 -14.16 -12.87
CA ALA A 104 16.43 -13.50 -11.64
C ALA A 104 14.91 -13.40 -11.48
N LEU A 105 14.45 -13.38 -10.24
CA LEU A 105 13.10 -12.91 -9.93
C LEU A 105 13.14 -11.39 -9.81
N GLY A 106 12.20 -10.70 -10.45
CA GLY A 106 12.16 -9.25 -10.57
C GLY A 106 11.98 -8.58 -9.21
N ALA A 107 13.02 -7.88 -8.76
CA ALA A 107 12.95 -6.98 -7.60
C ALA A 107 12.34 -5.60 -7.92
N THR A 108 12.36 -5.26 -9.21
CA THR A 108 11.89 -4.03 -9.89
C THR A 108 12.03 -4.25 -11.41
N HIS A 109 11.56 -3.32 -12.24
CA HIS A 109 11.37 -3.51 -13.67
C HIS A 109 11.98 -2.44 -14.59
N GLU A 110 12.88 -1.57 -14.11
CA GLU A 110 13.57 -0.61 -14.99
C GLU A 110 14.24 -1.33 -16.19
N GLU A 111 14.96 -2.42 -15.92
CA GLU A 111 15.69 -3.22 -16.92
C GLU A 111 14.80 -3.89 -17.95
N VAL A 112 13.55 -4.18 -17.60
CA VAL A 112 12.60 -4.87 -18.47
C VAL A 112 11.86 -3.87 -19.33
N LEU A 113 11.47 -2.73 -18.77
CA LEU A 113 10.63 -1.76 -19.47
C LEU A 113 11.43 -0.85 -20.41
N THR A 114 12.63 -0.39 -20.02
CA THR A 114 13.45 0.49 -20.86
C THR A 114 13.75 -0.06 -22.26
N PRO A 115 14.09 -1.35 -22.47
CA PRO A 115 14.26 -1.88 -23.83
C PRO A 115 12.94 -2.03 -24.60
N ILE A 116 11.80 -2.17 -23.92
CA ILE A 116 10.50 -2.24 -24.60
C ILE A 116 10.16 -0.87 -25.19
N ILE A 117 10.24 0.19 -24.38
CA ILE A 117 9.87 1.55 -24.82
C ILE A 117 10.78 2.08 -25.93
N SER A 118 12.03 1.62 -26.03
CA SER A 118 12.93 2.01 -27.13
C SER A 118 12.45 1.55 -28.52
N HIS A 119 11.54 0.58 -28.60
CA HIS A 119 10.92 0.16 -29.87
C HIS A 119 9.73 1.02 -30.28
N TYR A 120 9.17 1.80 -29.35
CA TYR A 120 7.94 2.58 -29.57
C TYR A 120 8.18 4.09 -29.52
N ILE A 121 9.25 4.54 -28.90
CA ILE A 121 9.63 5.95 -28.79
C ILE A 121 10.79 6.21 -29.74
N SER A 122 10.55 7.03 -30.76
CA SER A 122 11.55 7.41 -31.77
C SER A 122 11.69 8.92 -31.96
N SER A 123 10.66 9.67 -31.60
CA SER A 123 10.58 11.13 -31.72
C SER A 123 10.12 11.75 -30.40
N TYR A 124 10.47 13.02 -30.19
CA TYR A 124 9.96 13.82 -29.07
C TYR A 124 8.42 13.87 -29.03
N LYS A 125 7.75 13.64 -30.16
CA LYS A 125 6.28 13.58 -30.26
C LYS A 125 5.65 12.37 -29.57
N ASP A 126 6.44 11.33 -29.31
CA ASP A 126 6.00 10.13 -28.60
C ASP A 126 6.10 10.32 -27.06
N LEU A 127 6.57 11.49 -26.61
CA LEU A 127 6.82 11.82 -25.21
C LEU A 127 5.92 13.00 -24.77
N PRO A 128 5.50 13.05 -23.50
CA PRO A 128 5.81 12.10 -22.43
C PRO A 128 4.94 10.82 -22.44
N LEU A 129 5.46 9.76 -21.82
CA LEU A 129 4.77 8.47 -21.66
C LEU A 129 4.84 8.00 -20.20
N TYR A 130 3.74 7.46 -19.67
CA TYR A 130 3.63 6.99 -18.28
C TYR A 130 3.05 5.58 -18.24
N LEU A 131 3.84 4.62 -17.77
CA LEU A 131 3.45 3.22 -17.72
C LEU A 131 3.60 2.71 -16.29
N TYR A 132 2.64 1.93 -15.80
CA TYR A 132 2.74 1.30 -14.48
C TYR A 132 2.19 -0.11 -14.47
N GLN A 133 2.50 -0.85 -13.42
CA GLN A 133 1.91 -2.16 -13.14
C GLN A 133 1.64 -2.30 -11.64
N ILE A 134 0.76 -3.22 -11.27
CA ILE A 134 0.61 -3.72 -9.90
C ILE A 134 0.95 -5.20 -9.93
N GLN A 135 2.17 -5.55 -9.52
CA GLN A 135 2.75 -6.85 -9.81
C GLN A 135 3.68 -7.33 -8.68
N VAL A 136 3.79 -8.65 -8.51
CA VAL A 136 4.59 -9.31 -7.47
C VAL A 136 6.10 -9.15 -7.68
N LYS A 137 6.77 -8.64 -6.66
CA LYS A 137 8.22 -8.43 -6.60
C LYS A 137 8.85 -9.41 -5.63
N PHE A 138 10.12 -9.70 -5.89
CA PHE A 138 10.93 -10.58 -5.05
C PHE A 138 12.22 -9.88 -4.62
N ARG A 139 12.48 -9.84 -3.31
CA ARG A 139 13.73 -9.30 -2.74
C ARG A 139 14.25 -10.26 -1.69
N ASP A 140 15.49 -10.73 -1.82
CA ASP A 140 16.12 -11.63 -0.85
C ASP A 140 16.55 -10.87 0.42
N GLU A 141 15.56 -10.38 1.15
CA GLU A 141 15.76 -9.62 2.37
C GLU A 141 16.44 -10.52 3.42
N PRO A 142 17.65 -10.16 3.89
CA PRO A 142 18.39 -10.97 4.86
C PRO A 142 17.67 -11.03 6.20
N ARG A 143 16.83 -10.03 6.48
CA ARG A 143 15.99 -9.95 7.68
C ARG A 143 14.58 -9.51 7.29
N ALA A 144 13.76 -10.47 6.87
CA ALA A 144 12.31 -10.26 6.81
C ALA A 144 11.76 -10.27 8.24
N LYS A 145 11.73 -9.09 8.86
CA LYS A 145 11.17 -8.84 10.19
C LYS A 145 9.95 -7.92 10.02
N SER A 146 9.12 -7.82 11.06
CA SER A 146 8.02 -6.83 11.11
C SER A 146 6.79 -7.17 10.25
N GLY A 147 6.51 -8.47 10.06
CA GLY A 147 5.27 -8.90 9.41
C GLY A 147 5.24 -8.59 7.92
N ILE A 148 4.11 -8.04 7.45
CA ILE A 148 3.93 -7.71 6.02
C ILE A 148 4.57 -6.36 5.63
N LEU A 149 5.26 -5.70 6.56
CA LEU A 149 5.99 -4.46 6.29
C LEU A 149 7.28 -4.69 5.49
N ARG A 150 7.95 -5.83 5.71
CA ARG A 150 9.20 -6.18 5.03
C ARG A 150 9.22 -7.65 4.62
N CYS A 151 8.73 -7.89 3.41
CA CYS A 151 8.60 -9.23 2.83
C CYS A 151 9.67 -9.51 1.78
N ARG A 152 9.86 -10.80 1.51
CA ARG A 152 10.68 -11.30 0.39
C ARG A 152 9.87 -11.43 -0.89
N GLU A 153 8.58 -11.70 -0.77
CA GLU A 153 7.60 -11.70 -1.85
C GLU A 153 6.51 -10.71 -1.49
N PHE A 154 6.25 -9.73 -2.35
CA PHE A 154 5.24 -8.69 -2.08
C PHE A 154 4.72 -8.05 -3.36
N VAL A 155 3.51 -7.51 -3.33
CA VAL A 155 2.95 -6.77 -4.45
C VAL A 155 3.33 -5.30 -4.36
N MET A 156 3.83 -4.77 -5.48
CA MET A 156 4.19 -3.37 -5.61
C MET A 156 3.49 -2.79 -6.83
N LYS A 157 2.98 -1.57 -6.68
CA LYS A 157 2.76 -0.68 -7.82
C LYS A 157 4.06 0.01 -8.15
N ASP A 158 4.54 -0.14 -9.37
CA ASP A 158 5.72 0.53 -9.91
C ASP A 158 5.33 1.25 -11.20
N LEU A 159 5.51 2.58 -11.21
CA LEU A 159 5.30 3.45 -12.37
C LEU A 159 6.65 3.91 -12.90
N TYR A 160 6.76 4.03 -14.22
CA TYR A 160 7.90 4.55 -14.95
C TYR A 160 7.42 5.66 -15.88
N SER A 161 8.07 6.81 -15.80
CA SER A 161 7.80 7.95 -16.66
C SER A 161 8.95 8.21 -17.61
N PHE A 162 8.63 8.61 -18.83
CA PHE A 162 9.58 8.82 -19.92
C PHE A 162 9.36 10.22 -20.50
N HIS A 163 10.43 11.00 -20.61
CA HIS A 163 10.39 12.43 -20.89
C HIS A 163 11.44 12.85 -21.90
N ALA A 164 11.14 13.92 -22.64
CA ALA A 164 12.10 14.53 -23.55
C ALA A 164 13.12 15.42 -22.82
N THR A 165 12.74 16.03 -21.69
CA THR A 165 13.62 16.92 -20.90
C THR A 165 13.50 16.67 -19.41
N GLU A 166 14.49 17.14 -18.65
CA GLU A 166 14.50 17.05 -17.19
C GLU A 166 13.43 17.95 -16.56
N GLU A 167 13.10 19.08 -17.18
CA GLU A 167 12.03 19.97 -16.72
C GLU A 167 10.66 19.29 -16.77
N ASP A 168 10.37 18.57 -17.85
CA ASP A 168 9.13 17.79 -17.99
C ASP A 168 9.08 16.64 -16.96
N ARG A 169 10.21 15.92 -16.78
CA ARG A 169 10.33 14.89 -15.74
C ARG A 169 10.10 15.46 -14.33
N ALA A 170 10.69 16.61 -14.02
CA ALA A 170 10.52 17.29 -12.73
C ALA A 170 9.07 17.74 -12.50
N SER A 171 8.41 18.26 -13.53
CA SER A 171 6.99 18.62 -13.47
C SER A 171 6.11 17.40 -13.18
N TYR A 172 6.36 16.28 -13.86
CA TYR A 172 5.62 15.04 -13.61
C TYR A 172 5.94 14.42 -12.24
N TYR A 173 7.19 14.52 -11.79
CA TYR A 173 7.60 14.07 -10.45
C TYR A 173 6.81 14.78 -9.34
N GLU A 174 6.61 16.09 -9.46
CA GLU A 174 5.77 16.88 -8.56
C GLU A 174 4.28 16.50 -8.65
N ARG A 175 3.81 16.17 -9.86
CA ARG A 175 2.45 15.63 -10.05
C ARG A 175 2.27 14.31 -9.30
N VAL A 176 3.21 13.38 -9.44
CA VAL A 176 3.19 12.11 -8.72
C VAL A 176 3.26 12.31 -7.22
N ARG A 177 4.05 13.28 -6.73
CA ARG A 177 4.10 13.62 -5.29
C ARG A 177 2.70 13.91 -4.73
N LYS A 178 1.99 14.86 -5.34
CA LYS A 178 0.62 15.23 -4.92
C LYS A 178 -0.37 14.07 -5.03
N THR A 179 -0.22 13.26 -6.07
CA THR A 179 -1.06 12.06 -6.25
C THR A 179 -0.81 11.04 -5.15
N TYR A 180 0.44 10.83 -4.73
CA TYR A 180 0.78 9.92 -3.64
C TYR A 180 0.23 10.43 -2.30
N GLU A 181 0.34 11.73 -2.02
CA GLU A 181 -0.29 12.34 -0.84
C GLU A 181 -1.80 12.09 -0.80
N LYS A 182 -2.48 12.22 -1.95
CA LYS A 182 -3.90 11.90 -2.08
C LYS A 182 -4.19 10.41 -1.85
N ILE A 183 -3.38 9.51 -2.41
CA ILE A 183 -3.50 8.06 -2.19
C ILE A 183 -3.37 7.72 -0.71
N PHE A 184 -2.32 8.21 -0.04
CA PHE A 184 -2.09 7.93 1.37
C PHE A 184 -3.18 8.53 2.26
N LYS A 185 -3.68 9.73 1.93
CA LYS A 185 -4.86 10.29 2.61
C LYS A 185 -6.09 9.39 2.44
N ARG A 186 -6.33 8.86 1.23
CA ARG A 186 -7.41 7.88 0.99
C ARG A 186 -7.19 6.57 1.74
N PHE A 187 -5.95 6.19 2.08
CA PHE A 187 -5.67 5.06 2.98
C PHE A 187 -5.86 5.38 4.47
N GLY A 188 -6.25 6.61 4.81
CA GLY A 188 -6.28 7.08 6.20
C GLY A 188 -4.89 7.30 6.80
N LEU A 189 -3.84 7.45 5.98
CA LEU A 189 -2.46 7.64 6.44
C LEU A 189 -2.02 9.09 6.29
N GLN A 190 -1.30 9.59 7.28
CA GLN A 190 -0.62 10.88 7.24
C GLN A 190 0.84 10.65 6.86
N ALA A 191 1.13 10.65 5.56
CA ALA A 191 2.49 10.46 5.05
C ALA A 191 3.27 11.78 5.02
N ILE A 192 4.49 11.76 5.54
CA ILE A 192 5.46 12.85 5.48
C ILE A 192 6.32 12.65 4.23
N TYR A 193 6.50 13.72 3.47
CA TYR A 193 7.38 13.75 2.31
C TYR A 193 8.82 14.00 2.76
N THR A 194 9.68 12.99 2.65
CA THR A 194 11.02 12.97 3.23
C THR A 194 12.08 12.83 2.15
N LYS A 195 13.11 13.67 2.17
CA LYS A 195 14.29 13.48 1.32
C LYS A 195 15.13 12.30 1.84
N ALA A 196 15.50 11.39 0.96
CA ALA A 196 16.22 10.17 1.33
C ALA A 196 17.31 9.79 0.31
N SER A 197 18.04 8.71 0.59
CA SER A 197 19.04 8.15 -0.31
C SER A 197 18.38 7.56 -1.56
N GLY A 198 18.94 7.83 -2.74
CA GLY A 198 18.48 7.18 -3.97
C GLY A 198 18.96 5.73 -4.12
N GLY A 199 19.79 5.25 -3.18
CA GLY A 199 20.28 3.89 -3.13
C GLY A 199 20.93 3.43 -4.44
N SER A 200 20.46 2.31 -4.99
CA SER A 200 20.96 1.77 -6.26
C SER A 200 20.34 2.42 -7.50
N PHE A 201 19.45 3.40 -7.36
CA PHE A 201 18.63 3.96 -8.43
C PHE A 201 19.11 5.34 -8.88
N SER A 202 19.25 6.27 -7.94
CA SER A 202 19.62 7.69 -8.16
C SER A 202 20.52 8.21 -7.02
N GLU A 203 20.96 9.46 -7.10
CA GLU A 203 21.73 10.11 -6.01
C GLU A 203 20.86 10.33 -4.76
N PHE A 204 19.67 10.88 -4.95
CA PHE A 204 18.65 11.08 -3.91
C PHE A 204 17.30 10.56 -4.38
N SER A 205 16.39 10.38 -3.45
CA SER A 205 14.98 10.04 -3.67
C SER A 205 14.10 10.88 -2.74
N HIS A 206 12.79 10.72 -2.90
CA HIS A 206 11.87 11.16 -1.86
C HIS A 206 10.95 10.02 -1.44
N GLU A 207 11.00 9.73 -0.14
CA GLU A 207 10.20 8.72 0.52
C GLU A 207 8.93 9.35 1.10
N PHE A 208 7.86 8.57 1.11
CA PHE A 208 6.64 8.88 1.83
C PHE A 208 6.61 8.01 3.07
N GLN A 209 6.56 8.64 4.23
CA GLN A 209 6.83 7.96 5.49
C GLN A 209 5.76 8.24 6.53
N VAL A 210 5.35 7.20 7.26
CA VAL A 210 4.34 7.31 8.33
C VAL A 210 5.02 7.11 9.67
N ILE A 211 4.82 8.05 10.60
CA ILE A 211 5.37 7.98 11.97
C ILE A 211 4.72 6.84 12.74
N THR A 212 5.55 5.94 13.27
CA THR A 212 5.15 4.85 14.16
C THR A 212 6.37 4.19 14.80
N ASP A 213 6.22 3.69 16.02
CA ASP A 213 7.28 2.97 16.73
C ASP A 213 7.68 1.64 16.07
N ALA A 214 6.81 1.12 15.19
CA ALA A 214 7.07 -0.06 14.37
C ALA A 214 8.00 0.22 13.17
N GLY A 215 8.34 1.49 12.93
CA GLY A 215 9.23 1.91 11.85
C GLY A 215 10.65 1.36 11.97
N GLU A 216 11.24 1.01 10.82
CA GLU A 216 12.64 0.57 10.72
C GLU A 216 13.58 1.72 10.37
N ASP A 217 13.06 2.81 9.81
CA ASP A 217 13.80 4.00 9.44
C ASP A 217 13.55 5.12 10.44
N GLU A 218 14.43 6.12 10.45
CA GLU A 218 14.30 7.31 11.26
C GLU A 218 14.46 8.58 10.43
N ILE A 219 13.70 9.60 10.80
CA ILE A 219 13.78 10.94 10.21
C ILE A 219 14.06 12.01 11.22
N ILE A 220 14.62 13.12 10.72
CA ILE A 220 14.54 14.42 11.37
C ILE A 220 13.54 15.26 10.58
N TYR A 221 12.50 15.76 11.25
CA TYR A 221 11.41 16.48 10.60
C TYR A 221 10.91 17.69 11.40
N CYS A 222 10.28 18.61 10.70
CA CYS A 222 9.58 19.74 11.27
C CYS A 222 8.13 19.35 11.61
N PRO A 223 7.65 19.57 12.84
CA PRO A 223 6.29 19.19 13.23
C PRO A 223 5.16 19.88 12.46
N GLU A 224 5.39 21.12 12.01
CA GLU A 224 4.37 21.96 11.36
C GLU A 224 4.85 22.51 10.00
N GLY A 225 5.86 21.86 9.39
CA GLY A 225 6.46 22.35 8.15
C GLY A 225 7.02 21.25 7.25
N ASP A 226 7.46 21.65 6.07
CA ASP A 226 7.85 20.74 4.97
C ASP A 226 9.25 20.14 5.08
N PHE A 227 10.03 20.49 6.12
CA PHE A 227 11.36 19.91 6.31
C PHE A 227 11.24 18.48 6.83
N SER A 228 11.75 17.51 6.07
CA SER A 228 11.99 16.14 6.53
C SER A 228 13.13 15.50 5.75
N GLU A 229 14.11 14.93 6.47
CA GLU A 229 15.22 14.19 5.88
C GLU A 229 15.45 12.88 6.64
N ASN A 230 15.75 11.81 5.89
CA ASN A 230 16.15 10.53 6.46
C ASN A 230 17.49 10.67 7.19
N VAL A 231 17.58 10.07 8.38
CA VAL A 231 18.77 10.13 9.25
C VAL A 231 20.04 9.63 8.54
N ASP A 232 19.92 8.71 7.58
CA ASP A 232 21.04 8.17 6.81
C ASP A 232 21.73 9.20 5.92
N ILE A 233 21.03 10.27 5.51
CA ILE A 233 21.58 11.31 4.63
C ILE A 233 21.67 12.69 5.29
N THR A 234 20.91 12.91 6.37
CA THR A 234 20.80 14.25 6.95
C THR A 234 22.08 14.66 7.67
N LYS A 235 22.42 15.94 7.57
CA LYS A 235 23.44 16.59 8.40
C LYS A 235 22.83 17.40 9.55
N VAL A 236 21.51 17.50 9.57
CA VAL A 236 20.76 18.25 10.56
C VAL A 236 20.55 17.40 11.81
N LYS A 237 20.72 17.99 12.99
CA LYS A 237 20.51 17.30 14.26
C LYS A 237 19.14 17.62 14.81
N GLU A 238 18.56 16.65 15.51
CA GLU A 238 17.41 16.86 16.39
C GLU A 238 17.65 18.06 17.31
N GLY A 239 16.60 18.86 17.55
CA GLY A 239 16.67 20.04 18.40
C GLY A 239 17.19 21.32 17.72
N LYS A 240 17.68 21.25 16.46
CA LYS A 240 17.90 22.48 15.66
C LYS A 240 16.55 23.19 15.50
N GLU A 241 16.53 24.51 15.68
CA GLU A 241 15.35 25.32 15.34
C GLU A 241 14.99 25.16 13.86
N CYS A 242 13.70 24.96 13.59
CA CYS A 242 13.19 24.93 12.24
C CYS A 242 13.42 26.29 11.57
N ASP A 243 13.91 26.28 10.33
CA ASP A 243 14.17 27.52 9.58
C ASP A 243 12.86 28.32 9.28
N MET A 244 11.69 27.71 9.46
CA MET A 244 10.36 28.34 9.35
C MET A 244 9.79 28.81 10.70
N GLY A 245 10.50 28.62 11.82
CA GLY A 245 10.06 29.09 13.13
C GLY A 245 9.03 28.20 13.84
N HIS A 246 8.81 26.97 13.38
CA HIS A 246 7.88 26.00 13.98
C HIS A 246 8.46 25.25 15.21
N GLY A 247 9.45 25.85 15.88
CA GLY A 247 10.17 25.25 17.00
C GLY A 247 11.21 24.19 16.58
N PRO A 248 11.72 23.41 17.55
CA PRO A 248 12.81 22.46 17.32
C PRO A 248 12.38 21.27 16.45
N LEU A 249 13.26 20.90 15.51
CA LEU A 249 13.11 19.69 14.71
C LEU A 249 13.12 18.43 15.59
N LYS A 250 12.26 17.47 15.26
CA LYS A 250 12.06 16.24 16.02
C LYS A 250 12.63 15.03 15.29
N ARG A 251 13.00 14.00 16.05
CA ARG A 251 13.34 12.68 15.53
C ARG A 251 12.15 11.73 15.69
N ALA A 252 11.85 10.92 14.69
CA ALA A 252 10.80 9.91 14.76
C ALA A 252 11.18 8.64 13.99
N LYS A 253 10.69 7.49 14.47
CA LYS A 253 10.68 6.24 13.70
C LYS A 253 9.54 6.26 12.70
N VAL A 254 9.80 5.68 11.53
CA VAL A 254 8.86 5.72 10.41
C VAL A 254 8.84 4.44 9.58
N ILE A 255 7.71 4.21 8.92
CA ILE A 255 7.57 3.21 7.85
C ILE A 255 7.51 3.93 6.51
N GLU A 256 8.41 3.59 5.59
CA GLU A 256 8.37 4.01 4.18
C GLU A 256 7.20 3.33 3.44
N VAL A 257 6.14 4.06 3.13
CA VAL A 257 4.94 3.57 2.43
C VAL A 257 4.97 3.75 0.90
N GLY A 258 5.89 4.58 0.40
CA GLY A 258 6.15 4.77 -1.02
C GLY A 258 7.43 5.56 -1.27
N ASN A 259 7.92 5.54 -2.50
CA ASN A 259 9.18 6.18 -2.85
C ASN A 259 9.20 6.59 -4.32
N ILE A 260 9.85 7.70 -4.62
CA ILE A 260 9.92 8.28 -5.96
C ILE A 260 11.36 8.67 -6.29
N PHE A 261 11.82 8.34 -7.51
CA PHE A 261 13.22 8.43 -7.93
C PHE A 261 13.38 9.22 -9.23
N PRO A 262 14.21 10.28 -9.24
CA PRO A 262 14.65 10.91 -10.47
C PRO A 262 15.78 10.07 -11.10
N LEU A 263 15.44 9.17 -12.04
CA LEU A 263 16.41 8.24 -12.62
C LEU A 263 17.35 8.89 -13.64
N GLY A 264 16.95 10.04 -14.21
CA GLY A 264 17.71 10.72 -15.27
C GLY A 264 17.85 9.84 -16.51
N THR A 265 19.03 9.82 -17.10
CA THR A 265 19.31 9.09 -18.36
C THR A 265 20.03 7.76 -18.16
N ARG A 266 20.27 7.35 -16.91
CA ARG A 266 21.11 6.18 -16.61
C ARG A 266 20.65 4.91 -17.31
N PHE A 267 19.35 4.59 -17.24
CA PHE A 267 18.81 3.38 -17.86
C PHE A 267 18.69 3.53 -19.37
N SER A 268 18.24 4.69 -19.86
CA SER A 268 18.12 4.92 -21.29
C SER A 268 19.47 4.83 -22.01
N GLU A 269 20.53 5.39 -21.44
CA GLU A 269 21.90 5.24 -21.96
C GLU A 269 22.37 3.78 -21.93
N ALA A 270 22.16 3.07 -20.81
CA ALA A 270 22.55 1.67 -20.69
C ALA A 270 21.85 0.78 -21.73
N PHE A 271 20.58 1.05 -22.04
CA PHE A 271 19.78 0.22 -22.94
C PHE A 271 19.77 0.70 -24.40
N GLY A 272 20.22 1.92 -24.69
CA GLY A 272 20.14 2.51 -26.03
C GLY A 272 18.78 3.12 -26.34
N ALA A 273 18.04 3.57 -25.34
CA ALA A 273 16.72 4.18 -25.50
C ALA A 273 16.85 5.70 -25.78
N TYR A 274 16.96 6.06 -27.05
CA TYR A 274 17.10 7.44 -27.54
C TYR A 274 15.90 7.84 -28.39
N PHE A 275 15.60 9.14 -28.41
CA PHE A 275 14.61 9.75 -29.31
C PHE A 275 15.27 10.86 -30.13
N THR A 276 14.61 11.26 -31.22
CA THR A 276 15.00 12.41 -32.03
C THR A 276 14.25 13.65 -31.55
N ASP A 277 14.97 14.69 -31.12
CA ASP A 277 14.40 15.94 -30.63
C ASP A 277 13.89 16.85 -31.77
N GLU A 278 13.32 18.01 -31.42
CA GLU A 278 12.79 18.99 -32.39
C GLU A 278 13.84 19.50 -33.39
N LYS A 279 15.13 19.44 -33.03
CA LYS A 279 16.25 19.90 -33.85
C LYS A 279 16.85 18.79 -34.72
N GLY A 280 16.36 17.56 -34.57
CA GLY A 280 16.90 16.38 -35.26
C GLY A 280 18.05 15.70 -34.52
N ASP A 281 18.39 16.13 -33.30
CA ASP A 281 19.46 15.52 -32.52
C ASP A 281 18.95 14.28 -31.79
N LYS A 282 19.78 13.24 -31.68
CA LYS A 282 19.50 12.09 -30.83
C LYS A 282 19.77 12.42 -29.36
N LYS A 283 18.76 12.28 -28.51
CA LYS A 283 18.83 12.49 -27.05
C LYS A 283 18.41 11.24 -26.30
N PRO A 284 19.06 10.90 -25.17
CA PRO A 284 18.58 9.82 -24.31
C PRO A 284 17.26 10.21 -23.67
N ILE A 285 16.36 9.25 -23.48
CA ILE A 285 15.08 9.48 -22.80
C ILE A 285 15.34 9.75 -21.31
N VAL A 286 14.74 10.80 -20.76
CA VAL A 286 14.84 11.12 -19.34
C VAL A 286 13.77 10.34 -18.57
N MET A 287 14.15 9.68 -17.47
CA MET A 287 13.28 8.73 -16.77
C MET A 287 13.02 9.10 -15.30
N GLY A 288 11.84 8.72 -14.80
CA GLY A 288 11.51 8.64 -13.37
C GLY A 288 10.92 7.27 -13.01
N SER A 289 11.03 6.85 -11.75
CA SER A 289 10.32 5.67 -11.23
C SER A 289 9.67 5.92 -9.88
N TYR A 290 8.53 5.25 -9.63
CA TYR A 290 7.63 5.60 -8.53
C TYR A 290 6.95 4.34 -7.96
N GLY A 291 7.28 3.97 -6.71
CA GLY A 291 6.89 2.73 -6.05
C GLY A 291 5.91 2.90 -4.88
N ILE A 292 4.92 2.02 -4.76
CA ILE A 292 4.03 1.88 -3.58
C ILE A 292 3.87 0.39 -3.29
N GLY A 293 4.19 -0.06 -2.08
CA GLY A 293 4.01 -1.46 -1.66
C GLY A 293 2.62 -1.70 -1.07
N LEU A 294 1.78 -2.53 -1.70
CA LEU A 294 0.38 -2.71 -1.30
C LEU A 294 0.28 -3.39 0.07
N GLY A 295 0.91 -4.55 0.22
CA GLY A 295 0.96 -5.28 1.49
C GLY A 295 1.61 -4.47 2.62
N ARG A 296 2.66 -3.69 2.31
CA ARG A 296 3.27 -2.78 3.28
C ARG A 296 2.30 -1.70 3.76
N ASN A 297 1.54 -1.09 2.85
CA ASN A 297 0.53 -0.10 3.22
C ASN A 297 -0.59 -0.72 4.06
N MET A 298 -1.05 -1.93 3.71
CA MET A 298 -2.01 -2.67 4.54
C MET A 298 -1.47 -2.89 5.96
N GLY A 299 -0.21 -3.32 6.10
CA GLY A 299 0.44 -3.48 7.39
C GLY A 299 0.57 -2.16 8.15
N THR A 300 0.93 -1.08 7.46
CA THR A 300 1.09 0.25 8.04
C THR A 300 -0.23 0.79 8.59
N ILE A 301 -1.34 0.59 7.86
CA ILE A 301 -2.67 0.95 8.33
C ILE A 301 -2.98 0.24 9.65
N VAL A 302 -2.69 -1.06 9.76
CA VAL A 302 -2.90 -1.79 11.02
C VAL A 302 -1.96 -1.31 12.13
N GLU A 303 -0.71 -0.96 11.84
CA GLU A 303 0.21 -0.42 12.85
C GLU A 303 -0.28 0.91 13.44
N VAL A 304 -0.97 1.76 12.68
CA VAL A 304 -1.39 3.08 13.16
C VAL A 304 -2.89 3.18 13.49
N HIS A 305 -3.71 2.25 12.99
CA HIS A 305 -5.15 2.18 13.26
C HIS A 305 -5.53 0.86 13.92
N HIS A 306 -5.22 0.75 15.21
CA HIS A 306 -5.60 -0.38 16.05
C HIS A 306 -5.83 0.06 17.50
N ASP A 307 -6.45 -0.82 18.28
CA ASP A 307 -6.53 -0.73 19.73
C ASP A 307 -6.28 -2.11 20.38
N ASP A 308 -6.47 -2.21 21.69
CA ASP A 308 -6.30 -3.46 22.45
C ASP A 308 -7.26 -4.58 22.02
N LYS A 309 -8.37 -4.24 21.35
CA LYS A 309 -9.40 -5.19 20.91
C LYS A 309 -9.12 -5.69 19.49
N GLY A 310 -8.51 -4.88 18.64
CA GLY A 310 -8.02 -5.29 17.32
C GLY A 310 -7.89 -4.16 16.30
N ILE A 311 -8.16 -4.49 15.04
CA ILE A 311 -7.93 -3.58 13.91
C ILE A 311 -9.03 -2.50 13.88
N ILE A 312 -8.70 -1.32 13.35
CA ILE A 312 -9.65 -0.26 13.01
C ILE A 312 -9.38 0.13 11.57
N TRP A 313 -10.19 -0.35 10.61
CA TRP A 313 -9.94 -0.02 9.21
C TRP A 313 -10.47 1.37 8.86
N PRO A 314 -9.70 2.20 8.13
CA PRO A 314 -10.26 3.30 7.37
C PRO A 314 -11.28 2.77 6.36
N GLU A 315 -12.40 3.47 6.20
CA GLU A 315 -13.59 2.98 5.49
C GLU A 315 -13.31 2.60 4.03
N SER A 316 -12.49 3.42 3.37
CA SER A 316 -12.04 3.25 1.99
C SER A 316 -11.34 1.91 1.70
N VAL A 317 -10.67 1.31 2.70
CA VAL A 317 -9.90 0.08 2.54
C VAL A 317 -10.50 -1.11 3.30
N ALA A 318 -11.49 -0.88 4.17
CA ALA A 318 -12.10 -1.91 4.99
C ALA A 318 -12.62 -3.08 4.14
N PRO A 319 -12.49 -4.35 4.59
CA PRO A 319 -12.90 -5.51 3.79
C PRO A 319 -14.41 -5.57 3.51
N TYR A 320 -15.20 -4.95 4.38
CA TYR A 320 -16.64 -4.75 4.30
C TYR A 320 -16.96 -3.39 4.91
N GLU A 321 -18.09 -2.78 4.54
CA GLU A 321 -18.55 -1.53 5.14
C GLU A 321 -19.15 -1.78 6.53
N VAL A 322 -19.93 -2.87 6.64
CA VAL A 322 -20.67 -3.20 7.86
C VAL A 322 -20.45 -4.66 8.30
N HIS A 323 -20.36 -4.85 9.62
CA HIS A 323 -20.37 -6.15 10.28
C HIS A 323 -21.70 -6.32 11.01
N LEU A 324 -22.59 -7.11 10.41
CA LEU A 324 -23.89 -7.42 10.98
C LEU A 324 -23.76 -8.58 11.98
N VAL A 325 -24.14 -8.34 13.22
CA VAL A 325 -24.20 -9.35 14.30
C VAL A 325 -25.65 -9.75 14.50
N GLY A 326 -26.00 -10.98 14.08
CA GLY A 326 -27.35 -11.51 14.24
C GLY A 326 -27.57 -12.16 15.60
N LEU A 327 -28.48 -11.61 16.40
CA LEU A 327 -28.93 -12.16 17.69
C LEU A 327 -30.44 -12.46 17.69
N SER A 328 -31.09 -12.40 16.53
CA SER A 328 -32.50 -12.76 16.33
C SER A 328 -32.75 -13.23 14.88
N GLU A 329 -33.89 -13.85 14.64
CA GLU A 329 -34.32 -14.33 13.31
C GLU A 329 -34.49 -13.18 12.28
N LYS A 330 -34.69 -11.94 12.74
CA LYS A 330 -34.79 -10.76 11.87
C LYS A 330 -33.46 -10.39 11.19
N ALA A 331 -32.33 -10.91 11.68
CA ALA A 331 -31.02 -10.58 11.13
C ALA A 331 -30.86 -11.01 9.67
N ASP A 332 -31.50 -12.11 9.25
CA ASP A 332 -31.48 -12.56 7.85
C ASP A 332 -32.21 -11.60 6.91
N GLU A 333 -33.31 -10.98 7.38
CA GLU A 333 -34.05 -9.97 6.63
C GLU A 333 -33.21 -8.71 6.45
N VAL A 334 -32.63 -8.18 7.55
CA VAL A 334 -31.75 -7.01 7.52
C VAL A 334 -30.52 -7.27 6.62
N TYR A 335 -29.93 -8.46 6.69
CA TYR A 335 -28.84 -8.86 5.80
C TYR A 335 -29.24 -8.78 4.32
N LYS A 336 -30.43 -9.27 3.98
CA LYS A 336 -30.95 -9.22 2.61
C LYS A 336 -31.17 -7.76 2.18
N GLN A 337 -31.80 -6.95 3.03
CA GLN A 337 -32.04 -5.54 2.72
C GLN A 337 -30.74 -4.75 2.50
N LEU A 338 -29.72 -4.94 3.34
CA LEU A 338 -28.39 -4.32 3.15
C LEU A 338 -27.75 -4.74 1.83
N LYS A 339 -27.87 -6.02 1.46
CA LYS A 339 -27.35 -6.51 0.18
C LYS A 339 -28.09 -5.92 -1.01
N ASP A 340 -29.41 -5.81 -0.93
CA ASP A 340 -30.26 -5.30 -2.01
C ASP A 340 -30.02 -3.79 -2.25
N THR A 341 -29.52 -3.06 -1.25
CA THR A 341 -29.09 -1.65 -1.38
C THR A 341 -27.62 -1.48 -1.78
N GLY A 342 -26.90 -2.58 -2.01
CA GLY A 342 -25.49 -2.56 -2.42
C GLY A 342 -24.52 -2.22 -1.29
N ILE A 343 -24.93 -2.32 -0.02
CA ILE A 343 -24.01 -2.23 1.13
C ILE A 343 -23.21 -3.54 1.23
N ASP A 344 -21.89 -3.40 1.33
CA ASP A 344 -20.98 -4.53 1.49
C ASP A 344 -20.97 -5.01 2.95
N VAL A 345 -21.63 -6.14 3.20
CA VAL A 345 -21.89 -6.66 4.55
C VAL A 345 -21.19 -7.99 4.83
N LEU A 346 -20.50 -8.09 5.96
CA LEU A 346 -20.13 -9.34 6.62
C LEU A 346 -21.17 -9.65 7.71
N TYR A 347 -21.89 -10.75 7.56
CA TYR A 347 -22.94 -11.14 8.49
C TYR A 347 -22.50 -12.31 9.38
N ASP A 348 -22.35 -12.07 10.67
CA ASP A 348 -22.10 -13.08 11.69
C ASP A 348 -23.36 -13.87 12.07
N ASP A 349 -23.61 -14.90 11.26
CA ASP A 349 -24.73 -15.84 11.35
C ASP A 349 -24.41 -17.09 12.19
N ARG A 350 -23.26 -17.12 12.87
CA ARG A 350 -22.87 -18.28 13.69
C ARG A 350 -23.79 -18.47 14.89
N ASP A 351 -23.96 -19.72 15.31
CA ASP A 351 -24.62 -20.06 16.58
C ASP A 351 -23.60 -20.09 17.73
N VAL A 352 -23.14 -18.90 18.14
CA VAL A 352 -22.19 -18.69 19.25
C VAL A 352 -22.65 -17.52 20.12
N SER A 353 -22.05 -17.38 21.30
CA SER A 353 -22.41 -16.31 22.24
C SER A 353 -22.26 -14.91 21.64
N ALA A 354 -23.11 -13.97 22.06
CA ALA A 354 -23.03 -12.57 21.62
C ALA A 354 -21.64 -11.96 21.89
N GLY A 355 -21.05 -12.27 23.05
CA GLY A 355 -19.70 -11.83 23.41
C GLY A 355 -18.62 -12.32 22.44
N GLU A 356 -18.73 -13.56 21.95
CA GLU A 356 -17.80 -14.09 20.95
C GLU A 356 -17.96 -13.41 19.58
N LYS A 357 -19.20 -13.09 19.18
CA LYS A 357 -19.46 -12.30 17.97
C LYS A 357 -18.89 -10.89 18.07
N PHE A 358 -19.10 -10.22 19.21
CA PHE A 358 -18.55 -8.88 19.45
C PHE A 358 -17.02 -8.86 19.46
N ALA A 359 -16.38 -9.81 20.15
CA ALA A 359 -14.92 -9.92 20.13
C ALA A 359 -14.38 -10.23 18.72
N THR A 360 -15.10 -11.03 17.94
CA THR A 360 -14.76 -11.28 16.53
C THR A 360 -14.87 -10.00 15.70
N ALA A 361 -15.96 -9.25 15.87
CA ALA A 361 -16.18 -8.00 15.14
C ALA A 361 -15.14 -6.93 15.48
N ASP A 362 -14.82 -6.76 16.76
CA ASP A 362 -13.80 -5.82 17.23
C ASP A 362 -12.40 -6.19 16.70
N LEU A 363 -12.09 -7.49 16.67
CA LEU A 363 -10.81 -7.98 16.14
C LEU A 363 -10.66 -7.75 14.64
N ILE A 364 -11.72 -8.01 13.86
CA ILE A 364 -11.72 -7.85 12.40
C ILE A 364 -11.69 -6.36 12.00
N GLY A 365 -12.35 -5.49 12.77
CA GLY A 365 -12.18 -4.05 12.63
C GLY A 365 -12.97 -3.39 11.51
N ILE A 366 -14.07 -3.99 11.06
CA ILE A 366 -14.97 -3.38 10.07
C ILE A 366 -15.57 -2.08 10.66
N PRO A 367 -15.62 -0.97 9.90
CA PRO A 367 -15.94 0.36 10.43
C PRO A 367 -17.25 0.44 11.20
N TYR A 368 -18.32 -0.18 10.70
CA TYR A 368 -19.63 -0.15 11.35
C TYR A 368 -20.05 -1.54 11.82
N ARG A 369 -20.35 -1.67 13.11
CA ARG A 369 -21.00 -2.86 13.66
C ARG A 369 -22.49 -2.60 13.80
N LEU A 370 -23.28 -3.50 13.24
CA LEU A 370 -24.75 -3.49 13.31
C LEU A 370 -25.22 -4.65 14.17
N VAL A 371 -26.08 -4.42 15.15
CA VAL A 371 -26.62 -5.48 16.01
C VAL A 371 -28.14 -5.56 15.86
N VAL A 372 -28.61 -6.74 15.47
CA VAL A 372 -30.03 -7.04 15.37
C VAL A 372 -30.40 -8.00 16.49
N SER A 373 -31.18 -7.52 17.46
CA SER A 373 -31.56 -8.28 18.65
C SER A 373 -33.05 -8.18 18.94
N GLN A 374 -33.58 -9.01 19.84
CA GLN A 374 -34.97 -8.86 20.28
C GLN A 374 -35.20 -7.54 21.05
N LYS A 375 -34.16 -6.98 21.69
CA LYS A 375 -34.26 -5.77 22.52
C LYS A 375 -34.51 -4.50 21.70
N THR A 376 -33.95 -4.43 20.50
CA THR A 376 -34.05 -3.27 19.62
C THR A 376 -35.35 -3.26 18.80
N GLY A 377 -36.16 -4.33 18.88
CA GLY A 377 -37.45 -4.40 18.19
C GLY A 377 -37.31 -4.43 16.67
N ASN A 378 -37.60 -3.31 16.01
CA ASN A 378 -37.40 -3.10 14.57
C ASN A 378 -36.16 -2.25 14.25
N LYS A 379 -35.53 -1.66 15.26
CA LYS A 379 -34.32 -0.86 15.11
C LYS A 379 -33.07 -1.73 15.08
N ILE A 380 -32.01 -1.14 14.55
CA ILE A 380 -30.67 -1.70 14.46
C ILE A 380 -29.77 -0.86 15.34
N GLU A 381 -29.10 -1.48 16.30
CA GLU A 381 -28.06 -0.80 17.08
C GLU A 381 -26.81 -0.65 16.20
N VAL A 382 -26.32 0.57 16.05
CA VAL A 382 -25.18 0.93 15.21
C VAL A 382 -24.05 1.45 16.09
N LYS A 383 -22.84 0.93 15.86
CA LYS A 383 -21.62 1.37 16.53
C LYS A 383 -20.48 1.51 15.52
N LYS A 384 -19.85 2.69 15.45
CA LYS A 384 -18.58 2.86 14.72
C LYS A 384 -17.44 2.22 15.51
N ARG A 385 -16.52 1.54 14.84
CA ARG A 385 -15.47 0.71 15.46
C ARG A 385 -14.54 1.48 16.40
N ASP A 386 -14.30 2.75 16.09
CA ASP A 386 -13.46 3.69 16.84
C ASP A 386 -14.24 4.56 17.84
N SER A 387 -15.54 4.34 17.99
CA SER A 387 -16.43 5.12 18.85
C SER A 387 -16.97 4.27 19.99
N GLU A 388 -17.19 4.88 21.16
CA GLU A 388 -17.95 4.24 22.24
C GLU A 388 -19.45 4.56 22.20
N LYS A 389 -19.88 5.44 21.30
CA LYS A 389 -21.30 5.78 21.12
C LYS A 389 -22.02 4.67 20.35
N THR A 390 -23.24 4.39 20.79
CA THR A 390 -24.18 3.48 20.13
C THR A 390 -25.49 4.18 19.88
N GLU A 391 -26.07 3.96 18.71
CA GLU A 391 -27.34 4.57 18.32
C GLU A 391 -28.30 3.52 17.76
N ASP A 392 -29.57 3.57 18.17
CA ASP A 392 -30.62 2.70 17.64
C ASP A 392 -31.32 3.39 16.47
N LEU A 393 -31.00 2.95 15.25
CA LEU A 393 -31.52 3.53 14.01
C LEU A 393 -32.58 2.64 13.36
N GLU A 394 -33.58 3.26 12.73
CA GLU A 394 -34.41 2.58 11.74
C GLU A 394 -33.59 2.33 10.46
N PHE A 395 -34.00 1.34 9.65
CA PHE A 395 -33.23 0.93 8.48
C PHE A 395 -32.96 2.07 7.48
N ASP A 396 -33.94 2.94 7.23
CA ASP A 396 -33.78 4.06 6.29
C ASP A 396 -32.77 5.11 6.81
N SER A 397 -32.75 5.36 8.13
CA SER A 397 -31.78 6.26 8.76
C SER A 397 -30.36 5.68 8.71
N LEU A 398 -30.22 4.36 8.92
CA LEU A 398 -28.96 3.66 8.72
C LEU A 398 -28.45 3.79 7.28
N LEU A 399 -29.32 3.64 6.28
CA LEU A 399 -28.93 3.83 4.88
C LEU A 399 -28.49 5.27 4.58
N GLY A 400 -29.12 6.27 5.20
CA GLY A 400 -28.69 7.67 5.11
C GLY A 400 -27.26 7.83 5.62
N LEU A 401 -27.00 7.37 6.84
CA LEU A 401 -25.68 7.42 7.48
C LEU A 401 -24.59 6.76 6.60
N LEU A 402 -24.83 5.54 6.10
CA LEU A 402 -23.83 4.81 5.31
C LEU A 402 -23.62 5.37 3.89
N LYS A 403 -24.57 6.17 3.37
CA LYS A 403 -24.44 6.78 2.04
C LYS A 403 -23.70 8.11 2.09
N GLU A 404 -23.95 8.94 3.11
CA GLU A 404 -23.21 10.19 3.32
C GLU A 404 -21.69 9.91 3.38
N GLU A 405 -21.29 8.88 4.12
CA GLU A 405 -19.89 8.46 4.25
C GLU A 405 -19.26 7.89 2.96
N ARG A 406 -20.05 7.54 1.94
CA ARG A 406 -19.53 7.10 0.63
C ARG A 406 -19.18 8.28 -0.28
N GLU A 407 -19.73 9.46 0.00
CA GLU A 407 -19.57 10.66 -0.84
C GLU A 407 -18.42 11.56 -0.35
N ASP A 408 -18.00 11.41 0.91
CA ASP A 408 -16.83 12.05 1.54
C ASP A 408 -15.52 11.26 1.31
#